data_AF-A0A3C1C591-F1
#
_entry.id   AF-A0A3C1C591-F1
#
_cell.length_a   1.000
_cell.length_b   1.000
_cell.length_c   1.000
_cell.angle_alpha   90.00
_cell.angle_beta   90.00
_cell.angle_gamma   90.00
#
_symmetry.space_group_name_H-M   'P 1'
#
loop_
_entity.id
_entity.type
_entity.pdbx_description
1 polymer ?
#
loop_
_entity_poly.entity_id
_entity_poly.type
_entity_poly.pdbx_seq_one_letter_code
_entity_poly.pdbx_strand_id
1 'polypeptide(L)' 'MKVSSEVQAIFNAAYNEAKLRNHEYLMPEHILFASLSFEKVRAIFESCDADLEQMRRSIEAYFE' A
#
# COMPACT_ATOMS: atom_id res chain seq x y z
N MET A 1 -10.95 -14.54 9.65
CA MET A 1 -10.11 -14.94 8.50
C MET A 1 -8.68 -15.06 8.98
N LYS A 2 -7.96 -16.13 8.65
CA LYS A 2 -6.53 -16.27 8.97
C LYS A 2 -5.73 -15.91 7.72
N VAL A 3 -4.97 -14.84 7.78
CA VAL A 3 -4.02 -14.42 6.73
C VAL A 3 -2.59 -14.66 7.21
N SER A 4 -1.61 -14.55 6.31
CA SER A 4 -0.21 -14.57 6.72
C SER A 4 0.13 -13.34 7.58
N SER A 5 1.19 -13.44 8.38
CA SER A 5 1.70 -12.32 9.18
C SER A 5 2.06 -11.11 8.31
N GLU A 6 2.59 -11.35 7.12
CA GLU A 6 2.95 -10.33 6.14
C GLU A 6 1.72 -9.59 5.61
N VAL A 7 0.66 -10.32 5.23
CA VAL A 7 -0.61 -9.70 4.80
C VAL A 7 -1.24 -8.91 5.95
N GLN A 8 -1.19 -9.43 7.19
CA GLN A 8 -1.66 -8.69 8.35
C GLN A 8 -0.87 -7.40 8.59
N ALA A 9 0.45 -7.43 8.36
CA ALA A 9 1.31 -6.24 8.48
C ALA A 9 0.95 -5.18 7.42
N ILE A 10 0.68 -5.58 6.17
CA ILE A 10 0.21 -4.68 5.11
C ILE A 10 -1.11 -4.02 5.51
N PHE A 11 -2.08 -4.79 5.99
CA PHE A 11 -3.37 -4.23 6.45
C PHE A 11 -3.20 -3.24 7.61
N ASN A 12 -2.35 -3.55 8.58
CA ASN A 12 -2.09 -2.65 9.70
C ASN A 12 -1.43 -1.33 9.23
N ALA A 13 -0.48 -1.41 8.30
CA ALA A 13 0.17 -0.23 7.72
C ALA A 13 -0.83 0.63 6.93
N ALA A 14 -1.67 0.01 6.09
CA ALA A 14 -2.70 0.70 5.32
C ALA A 14 -3.74 1.38 6.22
N TYR A 15 -4.16 0.72 7.29
CA TYR A 15 -5.07 1.30 8.29
C TYR A 15 -4.46 2.51 8.99
N ASN A 16 -3.19 2.40 9.41
CA ASN A 16 -2.49 3.52 10.04
C ASN A 16 -2.36 4.71 9.08
N GLU A 17 -2.11 4.46 7.79
CA GLU A 17 -2.05 5.54 6.80
C GLU A 17 -3.42 6.24 6.64
N ALA A 18 -4.49 5.49 6.40
CA ALA A 18 -5.84 6.07 6.33
C ALA A 18 -6.15 6.91 7.57
N LYS A 19 -5.78 6.43 8.77
CA LYS A 19 -5.96 7.15 10.02
C LYS A 19 -5.12 8.43 10.12
N LEU A 20 -3.84 8.39 9.72
CA LEU A 20 -2.94 9.56 9.75
C LEU A 20 -3.46 10.69 8.85
N ARG A 21 -4.05 10.33 7.70
CA ARG A 21 -4.66 11.28 6.76
C ARG A 21 -6.10 11.67 7.11
N ASN A 22 -6.68 11.11 8.18
CA ASN A 22 -8.08 11.28 8.55
C ASN A 22 -9.07 10.84 7.46
N HIS A 23 -8.71 9.84 6.67
CA HIS A 23 -9.62 9.20 5.72
C HIS A 23 -10.61 8.31 6.48
N GLU A 24 -11.90 8.51 6.24
CA GLU A 24 -12.98 7.80 6.92
C GLU A 24 -12.98 6.29 6.61
N TYR A 25 -12.52 5.92 5.41
CA TYR A 25 -12.59 4.55 4.89
C TYR A 25 -11.20 4.00 4.57
N LEU A 26 -10.99 2.73 4.92
CA LEU A 26 -9.86 1.96 4.41
C LEU A 26 -10.19 1.44 3.01
N MET A 27 -9.66 2.13 2.01
CA MET A 27 -9.87 1.84 0.59
C MET A 27 -8.66 1.14 -0.06
N PRO A 28 -8.81 0.48 -1.23
CA PRO A 28 -7.75 -0.27 -1.90
C PRO A 28 -6.45 0.51 -2.16
N GLU A 29 -6.54 1.81 -2.41
CA GLU A 29 -5.40 2.70 -2.61
C GLU A 29 -4.47 2.76 -1.39
N HIS A 30 -5.00 2.68 -0.16
CA HIS A 30 -4.18 2.62 1.05
C HIS A 30 -3.45 1.28 1.16
N ILE A 31 -4.13 0.19 0.78
CA ILE A 31 -3.54 -1.15 0.77
C ILE A 31 -2.41 -1.19 -0.25
N LEU A 32 -2.67 -0.67 -1.46
CA LEU A 32 -1.67 -0.58 -2.51
C LEU A 32 -0.47 0.25 -2.03
N PHE A 33 -0.71 1.47 -1.54
CA PHE A 33 0.34 2.38 -1.06
C PHE A 33 1.22 1.73 0.02
N ALA A 34 0.60 1.18 1.08
CA ALA A 34 1.33 0.52 2.16
C ALA A 34 2.10 -0.72 1.65
N SER A 35 1.52 -1.48 0.72
CA SER A 35 2.13 -2.68 0.16
C SER A 35 3.43 -2.39 -0.61
N LEU A 36 3.60 -1.19 -1.19
CA LEU A 36 4.81 -0.79 -1.92
C LEU A 36 6.07 -0.68 -1.02
N SER A 37 5.90 -0.76 0.32
CA SER A 37 7.00 -0.83 1.28
C SER A 37 7.45 -2.26 1.61
N PHE A 38 6.80 -3.28 1.05
CA PHE A 38 7.08 -4.69 1.34
C PHE A 38 7.86 -5.33 0.18
N GLU A 39 9.03 -5.89 0.48
CA GLU A 39 9.97 -6.41 -0.52
C GLU A 39 9.34 -7.39 -1.52
N LYS A 40 8.52 -8.34 -1.05
CA LYS A 40 7.86 -9.30 -1.94
C LYS A 40 6.89 -8.65 -2.91
N VAL A 41 6.16 -7.63 -2.47
CA VAL A 41 5.21 -6.90 -3.31
C VAL A 41 5.96 -6.06 -4.33
N ARG A 42 7.03 -5.37 -3.90
CA ARG A 42 7.92 -4.62 -4.79
C ARG A 42 8.50 -5.51 -5.87
N ALA A 43 9.04 -6.67 -5.51
CA ALA A 43 9.62 -7.63 -6.45
C ALA A 43 8.61 -8.11 -7.50
N ILE A 44 7.34 -8.32 -7.12
CA ILE A 44 6.27 -8.68 -8.06
C ILE A 44 6.04 -7.56 -9.09
N PHE A 45 5.90 -6.32 -8.63
CA PHE A 45 5.68 -5.17 -9.51
C PHE A 45 6.90 -4.84 -10.39
N GLU A 46 8.12 -4.92 -9.84
CA GLU A 46 9.38 -4.76 -10.59
C GLU A 46 9.52 -5.85 -11.66
N SER A 47 9.09 -7.09 -11.38
CA SER A 47 9.05 -8.18 -12.38
C SER A 47 8.01 -7.96 -13.48
N CYS A 48 7.11 -6.98 -13.30
CA CYS A 48 6.16 -6.50 -14.30
C CYS A 48 6.60 -5.17 -14.94
N ASP A 49 7.87 -4.79 -14.79
CA ASP A 49 8.45 -3.53 -15.30
C ASP A 49 7.75 -2.26 -14.77
N ALA A 50 7.12 -2.34 -13.59
CA ALA A 50 6.44 -1.21 -13.00
C ALA A 50 7.43 -0.21 -12.36
N ASP A 51 7.22 1.08 -12.61
CA ASP A 51 7.92 2.16 -11.90
C ASP A 51 7.26 2.39 -10.53
N LEU A 52 7.84 1.80 -9.49
CA LEU A 52 7.33 1.89 -8.12
C LEU A 52 7.31 3.33 -7.58
N GLU A 53 8.26 4.17 -7.97
CA GLU A 53 8.29 5.57 -7.52
C GLU A 53 7.21 6.38 -8.23
N GLN A 54 6.96 6.13 -9.51
CA GLN A 54 5.81 6.71 -10.19
C GLN A 54 4.50 6.26 -9.54
N MET A 55 4.33 4.97 -9.25
CA MET A 55 3.13 4.45 -8.58
C MET A 55 2.91 5.13 -7.22
N ARG A 56 3.95 5.20 -6.39
CA ARG A 56 3.90 5.85 -5.07
C ARG A 56 3.47 7.32 -5.19
N ARG A 57 4.10 8.08 -6.09
CA ARG A 57 3.77 9.49 -6.34
C ARG A 57 2.33 9.66 -6.85
N SER A 58 1.86 8.80 -7.73
CA SER A 58 0.49 8.86 -8.26
C SER A 58 -0.55 8.61 -7.18
N ILE A 59 -0.29 7.68 -6.26
CA ILE A 59 -1.21 7.42 -5.14
C ILE A 59 -1.14 8.55 -4.10
N GLU A 60 0.05 9.07 -3.82
CA GLU A 60 0.19 10.26 -2.95
C GLU A 60 -0.57 11.46 -3.51
N ALA A 61 -0.49 11.71 -4.81
CA ALA A 61 -1.24 12.77 -5.48
C ALA A 61 -2.76 12.55 -5.47
N TYR A 62 -3.22 11.29 -5.36
CA TYR A 62 -4.64 10.98 -5.21
C TYR A 62 -5.15 11.23 -3.78
N PHE A 63 -4.26 11.19 -2.78
CA PHE A 63 -4.62 11.46 -1.38
C PHE A 63 -4.70 12.95 -1.03
N GLU A 64 -4.18 13.84 -1.87
CA GLU A 64 -4.32 15.31 -1.75
C GLU A 64 -5.65 15.80 -2.35
#